data_AF-A0A956KPZ4-F1
#
_entry.id   AF-A0A956KPZ4-F1
#
_cell.length_a   1.000
_cell.length_b   1.000
_cell.length_c   1.000
_cell.angle_alpha   90.00
_cell.angle_beta   90.00
_cell.angle_gamma   90.00
#
_symmetry.space_group_name_H-M   'P 1'
#
loop_
_entity.id
_entity.type
_entity.pdbx_description
1 polymer ?
#
loop_
_entity_poly.entity_id
_entity_poly.type
_entity_poly.pdbx_seq_one_letter_code
_entity_poly.pdbx_strand_id
1 'polypeptide(L)'
;YDGDHGIFEHDGDFKSQCPTGGAVGGTATNPVAIHDLDGDGAAELLFGFQNRFYVLTVAEDDCSVAWSKMVDAADAIASGTMFDLLDDGSVETIYADRSRVQIYSETGELLFQESRTARESISNPVVADVDGDGAAEILVASSQPISYSGEPELPTGKTLMLIANEGGSFAPTRRVWNQHTYHHSNVREDARVPTHENPHWQSENSFRTNVAAAGSMDVCIPPGS
;
A
#
# COMPACT_ATOMS: atom_id res chain seq x y z
N TYR A 1 -17.25 -10.55 18.61
CA TYR A 1 -16.03 -9.94 18.06
C TYR A 1 -16.16 -8.45 18.28
N ASP A 2 -15.53 -7.94 19.32
CA ASP A 2 -15.78 -6.61 19.92
C ASP A 2 -15.06 -5.46 19.18
N GLY A 3 -14.84 -5.60 17.87
CA GLY A 3 -14.23 -4.55 17.07
C GLY A 3 -12.71 -4.41 17.24
N ASP A 4 -12.05 -5.52 17.55
CA ASP A 4 -10.61 -5.60 17.70
C ASP A 4 -9.98 -6.35 16.52
N HIS A 5 -8.81 -5.89 16.06
CA HIS A 5 -8.00 -6.57 15.06
C HIS A 5 -7.12 -7.63 15.74
N GLY A 6 -7.39 -8.89 15.44
CA GLY A 6 -6.53 -10.00 15.82
C GLY A 6 -5.40 -10.19 14.82
N ILE A 7 -4.19 -10.33 15.33
CA ILE A 7 -3.01 -10.75 14.60
C ILE A 7 -2.82 -12.23 14.88
N PHE A 8 -2.61 -13.00 13.81
CA PHE A 8 -2.37 -14.43 13.87
C PHE A 8 -1.01 -14.72 13.25
N GLU A 9 -0.30 -15.69 13.82
CA GLU A 9 0.88 -16.28 13.20
C GLU A 9 0.51 -16.98 11.89
N HIS A 10 1.51 -17.27 11.07
CA HIS A 10 1.31 -17.88 9.76
C HIS A 10 0.69 -19.29 9.81
N ASP A 11 0.70 -19.95 10.97
CA ASP A 11 0.07 -21.25 11.23
C ASP A 11 -1.36 -21.14 11.79
N GLY A 12 -1.84 -19.92 12.04
CA GLY A 12 -3.15 -19.62 12.57
C GLY A 12 -3.22 -19.48 14.09
N ASP A 13 -2.10 -19.59 14.80
CA ASP A 13 -2.08 -19.32 16.24
C ASP A 13 -2.29 -17.82 16.51
N PHE A 14 -3.04 -17.49 17.55
CA PHE A 14 -3.28 -16.10 17.93
C PHE A 14 -1.99 -15.48 18.49
N LYS A 15 -1.55 -14.36 17.92
CA LYS A 15 -0.34 -13.62 18.32
C LYS A 15 -0.69 -12.47 19.26
N SER A 16 -1.50 -11.53 18.78
CA SER A 16 -1.80 -10.30 19.51
C SER A 16 -3.14 -9.71 19.09
N GLN A 17 -3.62 -8.74 19.87
CA GLN A 17 -4.82 -7.98 19.59
C GLN A 17 -4.53 -6.49 19.72
N CYS A 18 -4.76 -5.76 18.64
CA CYS A 18 -4.45 -4.33 18.59
C CYS A 18 -5.54 -3.51 19.32
N PRO A 19 -5.18 -2.65 20.28
CA PRO A 19 -6.09 -1.81 21.03
C PRO A 19 -6.49 -0.62 20.15
N THR A 20 -7.29 -0.86 19.12
CA THR A 20 -7.91 0.20 18.33
C THR A 20 -9.05 0.88 19.09
N GLY A 21 -9.22 0.62 20.39
CA GLY A 21 -10.13 1.35 21.28
C GLY A 21 -11.61 1.22 20.94
N GLY A 22 -12.03 0.11 20.32
CA GLY A 22 -13.36 -0.02 19.73
C GLY A 22 -13.60 0.90 18.52
N ALA A 23 -12.58 1.65 18.08
CA ALA A 23 -12.61 2.46 16.86
C ALA A 23 -12.63 1.60 15.60
N VAL A 24 -12.58 0.26 15.72
CA VAL A 24 -12.73 -0.70 14.62
C VAL A 24 -13.88 -1.70 14.85
N GLY A 25 -15.07 -1.22 15.23
CA GLY A 25 -16.28 -2.05 15.25
C GLY A 25 -16.91 -2.26 13.86
N GLY A 26 -16.77 -3.44 13.25
CA GLY A 26 -17.45 -3.74 11.98
C GLY A 26 -17.06 -5.07 11.32
N THR A 27 -17.87 -5.54 10.36
CA THR A 27 -17.55 -6.75 9.57
C THR A 27 -16.30 -6.52 8.71
N ALA A 28 -15.24 -7.27 9.04
CA ALA A 28 -13.94 -7.26 8.37
C ALA A 28 -14.07 -7.41 6.85
N THR A 29 -13.87 -6.32 6.12
CA THR A 29 -13.86 -6.30 4.65
C THR A 29 -12.73 -5.47 4.05
N ASN A 30 -11.88 -4.86 4.88
CA ASN A 30 -10.81 -3.99 4.43
C ASN A 30 -9.50 -4.79 4.31
N PRO A 31 -8.76 -4.65 3.20
CA PRO A 31 -7.46 -5.29 3.06
C PRO A 31 -6.42 -4.63 3.98
N VAL A 32 -5.40 -5.40 4.33
CA VAL A 32 -4.23 -4.94 5.11
C VAL A 32 -2.99 -5.05 4.24
N ALA A 33 -2.16 -4.02 4.25
CA ALA A 33 -0.80 -4.06 3.74
C ALA A 33 0.18 -4.30 4.90
N ILE A 34 1.26 -5.03 4.62
CA ILE A 34 2.28 -5.44 5.60
C ILE A 34 3.64 -5.04 5.05
N HIS A 35 4.41 -4.29 5.83
CA HIS A 35 5.79 -3.90 5.52
C HIS A 35 6.52 -3.57 6.81
N ASP A 36 7.80 -3.90 6.90
CA ASP A 36 8.72 -3.30 7.89
C ASP A 36 8.87 -1.81 7.54
N LEU A 37 8.26 -0.93 8.35
CA LEU A 37 8.15 0.50 8.07
C LEU A 37 9.35 1.28 8.61
N ASP A 38 9.88 0.87 9.76
CA ASP A 38 10.94 1.57 10.48
C ASP A 38 12.32 0.86 10.44
N GLY A 39 12.39 -0.27 9.74
CA GLY A 39 13.62 -1.02 9.48
C GLY A 39 14.11 -1.83 10.68
N ASP A 40 13.25 -2.07 11.68
CA ASP A 40 13.61 -2.82 12.89
C ASP A 40 13.49 -4.36 12.71
N GLY A 41 12.97 -4.81 11.57
CA GLY A 41 12.76 -6.21 11.22
C GLY A 41 11.43 -6.79 11.69
N ALA A 42 10.64 -6.05 12.48
CA ALA A 42 9.23 -6.31 12.68
C ALA A 42 8.41 -5.71 11.52
N ALA A 43 7.15 -6.10 11.40
CA ALA A 43 6.31 -5.60 10.32
C ALA A 43 5.15 -4.76 10.87
N GLU A 44 4.93 -3.62 10.23
CA GLU A 44 3.79 -2.76 10.47
C GLU A 44 2.62 -3.15 9.59
N LEU A 45 1.42 -2.83 10.08
CA LEU A 45 0.16 -3.09 9.40
C LEU A 45 -0.48 -1.76 8.98
N LEU A 46 -0.86 -1.67 7.72
CA LEU A 46 -1.58 -0.53 7.16
C LEU A 46 -2.97 -0.93 6.68
N PHE A 47 -3.99 -0.23 7.18
CA PHE A 47 -5.38 -0.43 6.74
C PHE A 47 -6.26 0.80 6.95
N GLY A 48 -7.28 0.94 6.12
CA GLY A 48 -8.39 1.87 6.30
C GLY A 48 -9.46 1.34 7.25
N PHE A 49 -10.08 2.21 8.03
CA PHE A 49 -11.33 1.93 8.73
C PHE A 49 -12.14 3.21 9.05
N GLN A 50 -13.42 3.21 8.67
CA GLN A 50 -14.33 4.35 8.84
C GLN A 50 -13.74 5.64 8.27
N ASN A 51 -13.44 6.64 9.10
CA ASN A 51 -12.95 7.96 8.69
C ASN A 51 -11.44 8.10 8.85
N ARG A 52 -10.70 7.00 9.04
CA ARG A 52 -9.26 7.00 9.22
C ARG A 52 -8.59 5.85 8.48
N PHE A 53 -7.31 6.00 8.19
CA PHE A 53 -6.43 4.85 8.03
C PHE A 53 -5.41 4.83 9.16
N TYR A 54 -4.92 3.64 9.47
CA TYR A 54 -4.07 3.36 10.62
C TYR A 54 -2.80 2.67 10.16
N VAL A 55 -1.70 3.02 10.81
CA VAL A 55 -0.47 2.25 10.82
C VAL A 55 -0.30 1.69 12.23
N LEU A 56 -0.14 0.39 12.33
CA LEU A 56 0.07 -0.33 13.59
C LEU A 56 1.45 -0.94 13.61
N THR A 57 2.15 -0.81 14.74
CA THR A 57 3.38 -1.55 15.03
C THR A 57 3.00 -2.84 15.76
N VAL A 58 3.70 -3.92 15.42
CA VAL A 58 3.52 -5.25 16.03
C VAL A 58 4.84 -5.70 16.62
N ALA A 59 4.94 -5.70 17.95
CA ALA A 59 6.15 -6.09 18.67
C ALA A 59 5.85 -7.28 19.57
N GLU A 60 6.40 -8.45 19.24
CA GLU A 60 6.14 -9.72 19.94
C GLU A 60 4.62 -9.98 20.10
N ASP A 61 4.12 -9.96 21.34
CA ASP A 61 2.72 -10.18 21.70
C ASP A 61 1.94 -8.86 21.86
N ASP A 62 2.56 -7.71 21.61
CA ASP A 62 1.94 -6.39 21.71
C ASP A 62 1.68 -5.77 20.33
N CYS A 63 0.62 -4.98 20.26
CA CYS A 63 0.27 -4.22 19.07
C CYS A 63 -0.19 -2.84 19.49
N SER A 64 0.26 -1.80 18.78
CA SER A 64 -0.11 -0.43 19.09
C SER A 64 -0.29 0.42 17.83
N VAL A 65 -1.05 1.51 17.94
CA VAL A 65 -1.19 2.47 16.85
C VAL A 65 0.09 3.32 16.81
N ALA A 66 0.91 3.15 15.78
CA ALA A 66 2.06 4.02 15.52
C ALA A 66 1.56 5.44 15.22
N TRP A 67 0.65 5.54 14.24
CA TRP A 67 -0.03 6.77 13.89
C TRP A 67 -1.28 6.50 13.04
N SER A 68 -2.10 7.54 12.84
CA SER A 68 -3.28 7.47 11.96
C SER A 68 -3.65 8.84 11.41
N LYS A 69 -4.30 8.86 10.24
CA LYS A 69 -4.78 10.08 9.58
C LYS A 69 -6.25 9.97 9.23
N MET A 70 -6.92 11.12 9.20
CA MET A 70 -8.29 11.20 8.70
C MET A 70 -8.33 11.16 7.19
N VAL A 71 -9.28 10.41 6.64
CA VAL A 71 -9.68 10.49 5.24
C VAL A 71 -10.80 11.52 5.05
N ASP A 72 -11.06 11.91 3.81
CA ASP A 72 -12.04 12.94 3.46
C ASP A 72 -13.52 12.52 3.65
N ALA A 73 -13.81 11.23 3.67
CA ALA A 73 -15.12 10.66 3.96
C ALA A 73 -15.01 9.43 4.86
N ALA A 74 -16.09 9.06 5.56
CA ALA A 74 -16.09 7.87 6.43
C ALA A 74 -16.21 6.55 5.62
N ASP A 75 -15.29 6.34 4.67
CA ASP A 75 -15.25 5.21 3.75
C ASP A 75 -13.83 4.69 3.48
N ALA A 76 -12.93 4.79 4.46
CA ALA A 76 -11.60 4.19 4.38
C ALA A 76 -11.72 2.67 4.25
N ILE A 77 -11.59 2.18 3.01
CA ILE A 77 -11.76 0.76 2.64
C ILE A 77 -10.47 0.20 2.03
N ALA A 78 -9.61 1.04 1.46
CA ALA A 78 -8.31 0.65 0.94
C ALA A 78 -7.39 0.14 2.06
N SER A 79 -6.44 -0.72 1.70
CA SER A 79 -5.25 -0.93 2.53
C SER A 79 -4.41 0.33 2.45
N GLY A 80 -4.11 0.79 1.23
CA GLY A 80 -2.91 1.57 0.95
C GLY A 80 -1.76 0.65 0.56
N THR A 81 -0.57 1.20 0.44
CA THR A 81 0.68 0.45 0.24
C THR A 81 1.84 1.20 0.91
N MET A 82 2.98 0.54 1.00
CA MET A 82 4.20 1.04 1.63
C MET A 82 5.37 0.68 0.72
N PHE A 83 6.36 1.57 0.63
CA PHE A 83 7.59 1.36 -0.12
C PHE A 83 8.64 2.40 0.31
N ASP A 84 9.90 2.00 0.47
CA ASP A 84 11.04 2.93 0.60
C ASP A 84 11.27 3.60 -0.76
N LEU A 85 10.61 4.74 -1.00
CA LEU A 85 10.69 5.45 -2.28
C LEU A 85 12.04 6.16 -2.43
N LEU A 86 12.74 6.43 -1.33
CA LEU A 86 13.94 7.26 -1.32
C LEU A 86 15.24 6.45 -1.21
N ASP A 87 15.16 5.13 -1.03
CA ASP A 87 16.27 4.21 -0.81
C ASP A 87 17.15 4.66 0.37
N ASP A 88 16.53 5.20 1.41
CA ASP A 88 17.21 5.72 2.60
C ASP A 88 17.01 4.84 3.86
N GLY A 89 16.26 3.75 3.72
CA GLY A 89 15.93 2.82 4.80
C GLY A 89 14.69 3.20 5.59
N SER A 90 14.08 4.37 5.32
CA SER A 90 12.79 4.77 5.88
C SER A 90 11.69 4.52 4.85
N VAL A 91 10.66 3.77 5.22
CA VAL A 91 9.59 3.41 4.29
C VAL A 91 8.51 4.49 4.26
N GLU A 92 8.08 4.89 3.06
CA GLU A 92 6.94 5.77 2.89
C GLU A 92 5.61 5.00 2.86
N THR A 93 4.60 5.56 3.53
CA THR A 93 3.22 5.11 3.42
C THR A 93 2.47 5.88 2.35
N ILE A 94 1.88 5.16 1.39
CA ILE A 94 1.12 5.73 0.29
C ILE A 94 -0.36 5.35 0.46
N TYR A 95 -1.21 6.37 0.58
CA TYR A 95 -2.64 6.20 0.75
C TYR A 95 -3.43 7.10 -0.21
N ALA A 96 -4.59 6.62 -0.66
CA ALA A 96 -5.46 7.36 -1.55
C ALA A 96 -6.90 7.37 -1.03
N ASP A 97 -7.39 8.55 -0.63
CA ASP A 97 -8.79 8.81 -0.27
C ASP A 97 -9.57 9.38 -1.48
N ARG A 98 -10.84 9.75 -1.38
CA ARG A 98 -11.62 10.11 -2.58
C ARG A 98 -11.07 11.30 -3.35
N SER A 99 -10.40 12.24 -2.68
CA SER A 99 -9.97 13.51 -3.24
C SER A 99 -8.47 13.63 -3.41
N ARG A 100 -7.68 12.73 -2.80
CA ARG A 100 -6.23 12.88 -2.71
C ARG A 100 -5.49 11.55 -2.85
N VAL A 101 -4.30 11.63 -3.42
CA VAL A 101 -3.21 10.67 -3.21
C VAL A 101 -2.20 11.35 -2.28
N GLN A 102 -1.77 10.64 -1.24
CA GLN A 102 -0.93 11.18 -0.18
C GLN A 102 0.22 10.21 0.11
N ILE A 103 1.41 10.78 0.33
CA ILE A 103 2.61 10.05 0.73
C ILE A 103 3.04 10.60 2.09
N TYR A 104 3.25 9.69 3.03
CA TYR A 104 3.66 10.01 4.40
C TYR A 104 5.00 9.34 4.72
N SER A 105 5.80 9.99 5.57
CA SER A 105 7.00 9.36 6.15
C SER A 105 6.65 8.25 7.13
N GLU A 106 7.66 7.51 7.60
CA GLU A 106 7.55 6.49 8.65
C GLU A 106 6.83 6.99 9.92
N THR A 107 6.96 8.28 10.25
CA THR A 107 6.34 8.91 11.44
C THR A 107 4.98 9.54 11.16
N GLY A 108 4.48 9.43 9.92
CA GLY A 108 3.21 10.00 9.49
C GLY A 108 3.27 11.49 9.15
N GLU A 109 4.44 12.07 8.88
CA GLU A 109 4.55 13.41 8.30
C GLU A 109 4.09 13.39 6.84
N LEU A 110 3.30 14.38 6.39
CA LEU A 110 2.87 14.45 4.99
C LEU A 110 4.03 14.96 4.13
N LEU A 111 4.53 14.12 3.23
CA LEU A 111 5.64 14.45 2.31
C LEU A 111 5.13 14.98 0.97
N PHE A 112 4.05 14.39 0.46
CA PHE A 112 3.49 14.74 -0.84
C PHE A 112 1.98 14.55 -0.86
N GLN A 113 1.29 15.38 -1.65
CA GLN A 113 -0.13 15.22 -1.90
C GLN A 113 -0.48 15.69 -3.30
N GLU A 114 -1.30 14.91 -3.99
CA GLU A 114 -1.92 15.31 -5.24
C GLU A 114 -3.43 15.14 -5.24
N SER A 115 -4.09 16.00 -6.00
CA SER A 115 -5.55 15.96 -6.13
C SER A 115 -5.98 14.83 -7.07
N ARG A 116 -6.99 14.08 -6.64
CA ARG A 116 -7.67 13.09 -7.48
C ARG A 116 -9.18 13.17 -7.29
N THR A 117 -9.88 12.32 -8.02
CA THR A 117 -11.30 12.08 -7.81
C THR A 117 -11.52 10.58 -7.79
N ALA A 118 -12.26 10.06 -6.83
CA ALA A 118 -12.70 8.67 -6.78
C ALA A 118 -14.09 8.56 -6.13
N ARG A 119 -14.83 7.52 -6.51
CA ARG A 119 -16.17 7.23 -5.98
C ARG A 119 -16.10 6.78 -4.51
N GLU A 120 -15.18 5.87 -4.24
CA GLU A 120 -14.92 5.27 -2.93
C GLU A 120 -13.41 5.18 -2.72
N SER A 121 -12.98 5.22 -1.46
CA SER A 121 -11.57 5.06 -1.09
C SER A 121 -11.14 3.58 -1.13
N ILE A 122 -11.41 2.88 -2.24
CA ILE A 122 -11.12 1.44 -2.43
C ILE A 122 -9.85 1.17 -3.25
N SER A 123 -9.34 2.19 -3.95
CA SER A 123 -8.18 2.04 -4.84
C SER A 123 -6.90 2.01 -4.04
N ASN A 124 -6.25 0.85 -3.97
CA ASN A 124 -4.91 0.72 -3.44
C ASN A 124 -3.90 1.28 -4.46
N PRO A 125 -3.03 2.22 -4.05
CA PRO A 125 -1.88 2.59 -4.86
C PRO A 125 -1.01 1.35 -5.15
N VAL A 126 -0.42 1.32 -6.33
CA VAL A 126 0.53 0.28 -6.76
C VAL A 126 1.88 0.95 -6.99
N VAL A 127 2.93 0.41 -6.39
CA VAL A 127 4.31 0.84 -6.67
C VAL A 127 4.96 -0.19 -7.59
N ALA A 128 5.40 0.23 -8.76
CA ALA A 128 6.07 -0.62 -9.75
C ALA A 128 6.92 0.22 -10.69
N ASP A 129 7.97 -0.37 -11.26
CA ASP A 129 8.68 0.19 -12.42
C ASP A 129 7.79 -0.06 -13.66
N VAL A 130 7.08 0.97 -14.13
CA VAL A 130 6.04 0.83 -15.16
C VAL A 130 6.62 0.94 -16.55
N ASP A 131 7.61 1.80 -16.73
CA ASP A 131 8.21 2.09 -18.03
C ASP A 131 9.53 1.36 -18.29
N GLY A 132 10.07 0.66 -17.28
CA GLY A 132 11.25 -0.18 -17.39
C GLY A 132 12.57 0.60 -17.32
N ASP A 133 12.55 1.84 -16.84
CA ASP A 133 13.77 2.64 -16.65
C ASP A 133 14.52 2.30 -15.35
N GLY A 134 13.90 1.50 -14.50
CA GLY A 134 14.45 1.02 -13.25
C GLY A 134 14.15 1.92 -12.06
N ALA A 135 13.44 3.03 -12.20
CA ALA A 135 12.84 3.79 -11.10
C ALA A 135 11.42 3.28 -10.81
N ALA A 136 10.93 3.49 -9.60
CA ALA A 136 9.54 3.18 -9.27
C ALA A 136 8.60 4.32 -9.70
N GLU A 137 7.39 3.96 -10.12
CA GLU A 137 6.24 4.86 -10.19
C GLU A 137 5.10 4.39 -9.28
N ILE A 138 4.25 5.34 -8.91
CA ILE A 138 3.02 5.07 -8.16
C ILE A 138 1.84 5.19 -9.12
N LEU A 139 1.09 4.09 -9.30
CA LEU A 139 -0.17 4.07 -10.02
C LEU A 139 -1.35 4.14 -9.07
N VAL A 140 -2.29 5.04 -9.34
CA VAL A 140 -3.53 5.15 -8.59
C VAL A 140 -4.71 5.27 -9.55
N ALA A 141 -5.66 4.33 -9.43
CA ALA A 141 -6.94 4.46 -10.13
C ALA A 141 -7.74 5.63 -9.56
N SER A 142 -8.34 6.39 -10.45
CA SER A 142 -9.21 7.52 -10.15
C SER A 142 -10.52 7.33 -10.91
N SER A 143 -11.61 7.81 -10.36
CA SER A 143 -12.93 7.69 -10.98
C SER A 143 -13.75 8.94 -10.74
N GLN A 144 -14.74 9.16 -11.60
CA GLN A 144 -15.75 10.16 -11.28
C GLN A 144 -16.52 9.71 -10.01
N PRO A 145 -16.83 10.64 -9.09
CA PRO A 145 -17.87 10.43 -8.10
C PRO A 145 -19.18 10.11 -8.81
N ILE A 146 -20.05 9.25 -8.25
CA ILE A 146 -21.39 9.06 -8.83
C ILE A 146 -22.15 10.38 -8.72
N SER A 147 -22.54 10.94 -9.87
CA SER A 147 -23.63 11.91 -9.91
C SER A 147 -24.94 11.15 -9.65
N TYR A 148 -25.58 11.43 -8.51
CA TYR A 148 -26.97 11.00 -8.30
C TYR A 148 -27.87 11.87 -9.20
N SER A 149 -28.96 11.29 -9.72
CA SER A 149 -29.84 11.95 -10.68
C SER A 149 -30.19 13.38 -10.27
N GLY A 150 -29.74 14.38 -11.04
CA GLY A 150 -29.96 15.81 -10.79
C GLY A 150 -28.69 16.61 -10.50
N GLU A 151 -27.56 15.96 -10.22
CA GLU A 151 -26.27 16.63 -10.07
C GLU A 151 -25.59 16.83 -11.45
N PRO A 152 -24.90 17.96 -11.67
CA PRO A 152 -24.23 18.24 -12.93
C PRO A 152 -23.26 17.11 -13.30
N GLU A 153 -23.12 16.82 -14.60
CA GLU A 153 -22.08 15.93 -15.10
C GLU A 153 -20.73 16.44 -14.57
N LEU A 154 -20.06 15.62 -13.77
CA LEU A 154 -18.74 15.96 -13.27
C LEU A 154 -17.76 15.91 -14.46
N PRO A 155 -16.88 16.92 -14.62
CA PRO A 155 -15.95 16.97 -15.74
C PRO A 155 -15.07 15.73 -15.77
N THR A 156 -14.76 15.23 -16.97
CA THR A 156 -13.86 14.08 -17.19
C THR A 156 -12.52 14.30 -16.48
N GLY A 157 -12.35 13.67 -15.32
CA GLY A 157 -11.13 13.64 -14.53
C GLY A 157 -10.22 12.49 -14.94
N LYS A 158 -8.95 12.54 -14.52
CA LYS A 158 -7.97 11.48 -14.75
C LYS A 158 -8.52 10.15 -14.22
N THR A 159 -8.47 9.08 -15.02
CA THR A 159 -8.96 7.74 -14.63
C THR A 159 -7.86 6.85 -14.06
N LEU A 160 -6.63 7.08 -14.51
CA LEU A 160 -5.43 6.47 -13.96
C LEU A 160 -4.40 7.58 -13.81
N MET A 161 -3.80 7.67 -12.63
CA MET A 161 -2.71 8.58 -12.32
C MET A 161 -1.43 7.76 -12.22
N LEU A 162 -0.40 8.19 -12.94
CA LEU A 162 0.97 7.75 -12.77
C LEU A 162 1.72 8.92 -12.10
N ILE A 163 2.31 8.66 -10.94
CA ILE A 163 3.10 9.63 -10.19
C ILE A 163 4.54 9.13 -10.22
N ALA A 164 5.41 9.93 -10.82
CA ALA A 164 6.83 9.67 -10.94
C ALA A 164 7.61 10.85 -10.35
N ASN A 165 8.84 10.60 -9.92
CA ASN A 165 9.77 11.66 -9.58
C ASN A 165 10.33 12.30 -10.88
N GLU A 166 10.36 13.63 -10.96
CA GLU A 166 10.80 14.37 -12.17
C GLU A 166 12.25 14.02 -12.62
N GLY A 167 13.07 13.47 -11.73
CA GLY A 167 14.44 13.03 -12.01
C GLY A 167 14.65 11.51 -12.03
N GLY A 168 13.60 10.69 -11.97
CA GLY A 168 13.72 9.23 -11.90
C GLY A 168 14.46 8.77 -10.63
N SER A 169 14.32 9.52 -9.54
CA SER A 169 15.07 9.26 -8.30
C SER A 169 14.33 8.39 -7.29
N PHE A 170 13.15 7.84 -7.64
CA PHE A 170 12.52 6.87 -6.77
C PHE A 170 13.28 5.54 -6.81
N ALA A 171 13.34 4.87 -5.67
CA ALA A 171 14.09 3.64 -5.50
C ALA A 171 13.69 2.58 -6.54
N PRO A 172 14.64 1.77 -7.00
CA PRO A 172 14.36 0.77 -8.01
C PRO A 172 13.43 -0.30 -7.48
N THR A 173 12.47 -0.73 -8.30
CA THR A 173 11.52 -1.78 -7.91
C THR A 173 11.20 -2.72 -9.06
N ARG A 174 10.38 -3.71 -8.75
CA ARG A 174 9.90 -4.73 -9.67
C ARG A 174 8.83 -4.17 -10.59
N ARG A 175 8.75 -4.69 -11.82
CA ARG A 175 7.78 -4.22 -12.83
C ARG A 175 6.40 -4.88 -12.72
N VAL A 176 6.26 -5.83 -11.80
CA VAL A 176 5.10 -6.72 -11.72
C VAL A 176 4.28 -6.47 -10.46
N TRP A 177 2.97 -6.25 -10.67
CA TRP A 177 1.95 -6.35 -9.64
C TRP A 177 0.69 -6.95 -10.28
N ASN A 178 0.58 -8.28 -10.26
CA ASN A 178 -0.40 -8.99 -11.10
C ASN A 178 -1.78 -9.22 -10.46
N GLN A 179 -1.93 -8.98 -9.15
CA GLN A 179 -3.16 -9.31 -8.44
C GLN A 179 -3.40 -8.40 -7.22
N HIS A 180 -4.64 -8.39 -6.70
CA HIS A 180 -4.99 -7.60 -5.53
C HIS A 180 -4.22 -8.07 -4.27
N THR A 181 -4.16 -9.38 -4.02
CA THR A 181 -3.41 -10.02 -2.93
C THR A 181 -1.95 -10.25 -3.33
N TYR A 182 -1.27 -9.20 -3.80
CA TYR A 182 0.12 -9.28 -4.25
C TYR A 182 1.08 -9.48 -3.08
N HIS A 183 2.12 -10.27 -3.33
CA HIS A 183 3.28 -10.47 -2.49
C HIS A 183 4.39 -10.97 -3.41
N HIS A 184 5.63 -10.53 -3.21
CA HIS A 184 6.72 -10.69 -4.18
C HIS A 184 6.99 -12.14 -4.60
N SER A 185 6.70 -13.12 -3.75
CA SER A 185 6.95 -14.54 -4.03
C SER A 185 5.92 -15.20 -4.96
N ASN A 186 4.76 -14.58 -5.21
CA ASN A 186 3.65 -15.21 -5.94
C ASN A 186 3.78 -15.14 -7.47
N VAL A 187 4.63 -14.25 -7.96
CA VAL A 187 4.84 -13.99 -9.39
C VAL A 187 6.28 -13.54 -9.61
N ARG A 188 6.90 -14.02 -10.67
CA ARG A 188 8.28 -13.67 -11.06
C ARG A 188 8.28 -12.41 -11.94
N GLU A 189 9.44 -11.78 -12.10
CA GLU A 189 9.65 -10.63 -13.01
C GLU A 189 9.25 -10.91 -14.47
N ASP A 190 9.31 -12.16 -14.92
CA ASP A 190 8.86 -12.58 -16.24
C ASP A 190 7.34 -12.90 -16.31
N ALA A 191 6.58 -12.44 -15.31
CA ALA A 191 5.15 -12.67 -15.11
C ALA A 191 4.73 -14.14 -14.98
N ARG A 192 5.69 -15.07 -14.77
CA ARG A 192 5.37 -16.49 -14.53
C ARG A 192 5.08 -16.72 -13.05
N VAL A 193 4.03 -17.50 -12.79
CA VAL A 193 3.75 -18.03 -11.45
C VAL A 193 4.74 -19.17 -11.16
N PRO A 194 5.47 -19.15 -10.03
CA PRO A 194 6.37 -20.22 -9.66
C PRO A 194 5.60 -21.50 -9.34
N THR A 195 6.17 -22.67 -9.67
CA THR A 195 5.56 -23.97 -9.34
C THR A 195 5.66 -24.30 -7.86
N HIS A 196 6.61 -23.68 -7.16
CA HIS A 196 6.76 -23.73 -5.72
C HIS A 196 7.09 -22.32 -5.24
N GLU A 197 6.19 -21.75 -4.46
CA GLU A 197 6.35 -20.43 -3.87
C GLU A 197 7.06 -20.55 -2.52
N ASN A 198 8.12 -19.77 -2.34
CA ASN A 198 8.73 -19.63 -1.02
C ASN A 198 7.81 -18.78 -0.13
N PRO A 199 7.67 -19.10 1.16
CA PRO A 199 6.90 -18.27 2.07
C PRO A 199 7.40 -16.82 2.11
N HIS A 200 6.59 -15.84 1.68
CA HIS A 200 6.97 -14.42 1.67
C HIS A 200 7.33 -13.88 3.07
N TRP A 201 6.73 -14.44 4.12
CA TRP A 201 7.02 -14.09 5.51
C TRP A 201 8.40 -14.57 6.01
N GLN A 202 9.11 -15.39 5.23
CA GLN A 202 10.48 -15.82 5.55
C GLN A 202 11.56 -15.00 4.84
N SER A 203 11.18 -14.02 4.00
CA SER A 203 12.15 -13.10 3.37
C SER A 203 11.82 -11.64 3.69
N GLU A 204 11.05 -10.96 2.85
CA GLU A 204 10.75 -9.52 2.96
C GLU A 204 9.59 -9.25 3.92
N ASN A 205 8.89 -10.31 4.34
CA ASN A 205 7.73 -10.25 5.23
C ASN A 205 6.68 -9.20 4.81
N SER A 206 6.48 -9.09 3.50
CA SER A 206 5.73 -8.00 2.88
C SER A 206 4.48 -8.50 2.16
N PHE A 207 3.37 -7.75 2.23
CA PHE A 207 2.11 -8.09 1.58
C PHE A 207 1.37 -6.83 1.09
N ARG A 208 0.90 -6.81 -0.16
CA ARG A 208 0.36 -5.62 -0.86
C ARG A 208 1.33 -4.44 -0.86
N THR A 209 2.61 -4.76 -1.00
CA THR A 209 3.71 -3.83 -1.18
C THR A 209 4.65 -4.45 -2.20
N ASN A 210 5.41 -3.60 -2.87
CA ASN A 210 6.50 -4.06 -3.71
C ASN A 210 7.82 -3.96 -2.94
N VAL A 211 8.86 -4.57 -3.48
CA VAL A 211 10.17 -4.65 -2.82
C VAL A 211 11.22 -3.97 -3.69
N ALA A 212 12.28 -3.47 -3.06
CA ALA A 212 13.39 -2.88 -3.80
C ALA A 212 14.01 -3.95 -4.73
N ALA A 213 14.35 -3.55 -5.96
CA ALA A 213 15.01 -4.44 -6.89
C ALA A 213 16.50 -4.58 -6.51
N ALA A 214 16.89 -5.73 -5.95
CA ALA A 214 18.30 -6.01 -5.66
C ALA A 214 19.14 -6.00 -6.96
N GLY A 215 20.29 -5.33 -6.90
CA GLY A 215 21.05 -4.85 -8.06
C GLY A 215 21.18 -5.77 -9.29
N SER A 216 20.93 -5.18 -10.47
CA SER A 216 21.27 -5.62 -11.85
C SER A 216 20.81 -6.99 -12.35
N MET A 217 20.41 -7.94 -11.50
CA MET A 217 20.00 -9.28 -11.95
C MET A 217 18.48 -9.42 -12.12
N ASP A 218 17.67 -8.57 -11.47
CA ASP A 218 16.21 -8.62 -11.58
C ASP A 218 15.61 -7.48 -12.44
N VAL A 219 16.35 -6.40 -12.69
CA VAL A 219 15.92 -5.34 -13.61
C VAL A 219 16.31 -5.74 -15.04
N CYS A 220 15.42 -6.45 -15.72
CA CYS A 220 15.54 -6.68 -17.16
C CYS A 220 15.27 -5.37 -17.90
N ILE A 221 16.29 -4.50 -18.02
CA ILE A 221 16.23 -3.27 -18.82
C ILE A 221 16.07 -3.67 -20.30
N PRO A 222 14.96 -3.34 -20.97
CA PRO A 222 14.82 -3.58 -22.40
C PRO A 222 15.88 -2.77 -23.18
N PRO A 223 16.47 -3.30 -24.26
CA PRO A 223 17.37 -2.51 -25.09
C PRO A 223 16.61 -1.30 -25.66
N GLY A 224 17.12 -0.09 -25.39
CA GLY A 224 16.49 1.17 -25.80
C GLY A 224 16.22 1.24 -27.30
N SER A 225 15.04 1.76 -27.64
CA SER A 225 14.56 1.98 -29.01
C SER A 225 15.28 3.12 -29.72
#